data_AF-A0AAN6TVP0-F1
#
_entry.id   AF-A0AAN6TVP0-F1
#
_cell.length_a   1.000
_cell.length_b   1.000
_cell.length_c   1.000
_cell.angle_alpha   90.00
_cell.angle_beta   90.00
_cell.angle_gamma   90.00
#
_symmetry.space_group_name_H-M   'P 1'
#
loop_
_entity.id
_entity.type
_entity.pdbx_description
1 polymer ?
#
loop_
_entity_poly.entity_id
_entity_poly.type
_entity_poly.pdbx_seq_one_letter_code
_entity_poly.pdbx_strand_id
1 'polypeptide(L)' 'MGLQSGDAVRIRGSTVVYKVVAVNGSLITIIVSNPQPDGQYLPFTPSALQTVDESRLERADDVS' A
#
# COMPACT_ATOMS: atom_id res chain seq x y z
N MET A 1 -14.99 5.37 7.17
CA MET A 1 -14.64 3.94 7.05
C MET A 1 -13.13 3.86 7.02
N GLY A 2 -12.51 3.25 8.02
CA GLY A 2 -11.04 3.16 8.10
C GLY A 2 -10.47 2.23 7.03
N LEU A 3 -9.15 2.20 6.91
CA LEU A 3 -8.45 1.23 6.05
C LEU A 3 -8.59 -0.20 6.61
N GLN A 4 -8.60 -1.18 5.72
CA GLN A 4 -8.62 -2.60 6.05
C GLN A 4 -7.58 -3.37 5.23
N SER A 5 -7.22 -4.58 5.68
CA SER A 5 -6.32 -5.44 4.91
C SER A 5 -6.89 -5.73 3.53
N GLY A 6 -6.02 -5.68 2.52
CA GLY A 6 -6.39 -5.82 1.11
C GLY A 6 -6.68 -4.49 0.40
N ASP A 7 -6.93 -3.39 1.12
CA ASP A 7 -7.12 -2.08 0.51
C ASP A 7 -5.87 -1.65 -0.28
N ALA A 8 -6.10 -1.12 -1.48
CA ALA A 8 -5.06 -0.46 -2.25
C ALA A 8 -4.93 0.99 -1.77
N VAL A 9 -3.72 1.40 -1.40
CA VAL A 9 -3.43 2.72 -0.84
C VAL A 9 -2.21 3.33 -1.47
N ARG A 10 -2.10 4.65 -1.40
CA ARG A 10 -0.89 5.40 -1.72
C ARG A 10 -0.44 6.15 -0.49
N ILE A 11 0.87 6.34 -0.36
CA ILE A 11 1.38 7.39 0.53
C ILE A 11 1.07 8.72 -0.16
N ARG A 12 0.47 9.67 0.56
CA ARG A 12 0.11 10.97 0.00
C ARG A 12 1.32 11.63 -0.68
N GLY A 13 1.15 11.99 -1.95
CA GLY A 13 2.23 12.55 -2.78
C GLY A 13 3.15 11.51 -3.44
N SER A 14 2.87 10.21 -3.29
CA SER A 14 3.55 9.11 -3.99
C SER A 14 2.66 8.56 -5.11
N THR A 15 3.29 8.16 -6.21
CA THR A 15 2.63 7.44 -7.32
C THR A 15 2.61 5.93 -7.11
N VAL A 16 3.38 5.42 -6.14
CA VAL A 16 3.49 3.98 -5.87
C VAL A 16 2.23 3.51 -5.16
N VAL A 17 1.59 2.48 -5.72
CA VAL A 17 0.47 1.80 -5.09
C VAL A 17 1.00 0.76 -4.12
N TYR A 18 0.39 0.71 -2.94
CA TYR A 18 0.65 -0.27 -1.90
C TYR A 18 -0.63 -1.03 -1.58
N LYS A 19 -0.50 -2.18 -0.96
CA LYS A 19 -1.59 -2.98 -0.42
C LYS A 19 -1.47 -3.03 1.09
N VAL A 20 -2.56 -2.79 1.80
CA VAL A 20 -2.60 -2.91 3.26
C VAL A 20 -2.54 -4.39 3.64
N VAL A 21 -1.60 -4.76 4.51
CA VAL A 21 -1.43 -6.14 5.01
C VAL A 21 -1.81 -6.29 6.47
N ALA A 22 -1.71 -5.22 7.26
CA ALA A 22 -2.16 -5.21 8.65
C ALA A 22 -2.60 -3.81 9.08
N VAL A 23 -3.56 -3.75 10.01
CA VAL A 23 -4.09 -2.53 10.61
C VAL A 23 -4.03 -2.68 12.12
N ASN A 24 -3.36 -1.75 12.80
CA ASN A 24 -3.23 -1.71 14.25
C ASN A 24 -3.48 -0.29 14.76
N GLY A 25 -4.75 0.05 15.00
CA GLY A 25 -5.15 1.43 15.31
C GLY A 25 -4.85 2.36 14.13
N SER A 26 -4.11 3.43 14.37
CA SER A 26 -3.66 4.35 13.31
C SER A 26 -2.42 3.87 12.55
N LEU A 27 -1.78 2.77 12.99
CA LEU A 27 -0.60 2.23 12.32
C LEU A 27 -1.00 1.18 11.27
N ILE A 28 -0.62 1.44 10.04
CA ILE A 28 -0.97 0.64 8.87
C ILE A 28 0.31 0.04 8.30
N THR A 29 0.39 -1.29 8.25
CA THR A 29 1.46 -1.98 7.55
C THR A 29 1.04 -2.19 6.11
N ILE A 30 1.86 -1.70 5.19
CA ILE A 30 1.63 -1.75 3.76
C ILE A 30 2.80 -2.43 3.05
N ILE A 31 2.49 -3.08 1.93
CA ILE A 31 3.45 -3.68 1.02
C ILE A 31 3.30 -3.06 -0.36
N VAL A 32 4.39 -2.87 -1.11
CA VAL A 32 4.29 -2.41 -2.51
C VAL A 32 3.33 -3.34 -3.28
N SER A 33 2.28 -2.76 -3.86
CA SER A 33 1.36 -3.47 -4.75
C SER A 33 2.03 -3.59 -6.10
N ASN A 34 2.18 -4.82 -6.55
CA ASN A 34 3.01 -5.16 -7.69
C ASN A 34 2.08 -5.61 -8.82
N PRO A 35 1.76 -4.68 -9.72
CA PRO A 35 1.95 -5.00 -11.12
C PRO A 35 2.79 -3.90 -11.75
N GLN A 36 4.02 -4.24 -12.13
CA GLN A 36 4.76 -3.41 -13.08
C GLN A 36 3.94 -3.31 -14.40
N PRO A 37 4.13 -2.25 -15.21
CA PRO A 37 3.43 -2.10 -16.49
C PRO A 37 3.63 -3.29 -17.44
N ASP A 38 4.70 -4.05 -17.27
CA ASP A 38 5.04 -5.25 -18.03
C ASP A 38 4.51 -6.56 -17.42
N GLY A 39 3.72 -6.48 -16.35
CA GLY A 39 3.16 -7.64 -15.64
C GLY A 39 4.18 -8.42 -14.81
N GLN A 40 5.43 -7.95 -14.70
CA GLN A 40 6.42 -8.60 -13.87
C GLN A 40 6.27 -8.22 -12.41
N TYR A 41 6.49 -9.21 -11.54
CA TYR A 41 6.59 -8.97 -10.12
C TYR A 41 8.02 -8.53 -9.80
N LEU A 42 8.22 -7.31 -9.29
CA LEU A 42 9.45 -6.97 -8.56
C LEU A 42 9.72 -8.04 -7.48
N PRO A 43 10.98 -8.48 -7.29
CA PRO A 43 11.33 -9.45 -6.27
C PRO A 43 10.93 -8.93 -4.89
N PHE A 44 10.28 -9.78 -4.08
CA PHE A 44 9.95 -9.47 -2.70
C PHE A 44 11.25 -9.17 -1.95
N THR A 45 11.46 -7.89 -1.63
CA THR A 45 12.52 -7.47 -0.73
C THR A 45 11.90 -7.21 0.64
N PRO A 46 12.53 -7.60 1.76
CA PRO A 46 12.03 -7.30 3.11
C PRO A 46 11.78 -5.80 3.36
N SER A 47 12.48 -4.94 2.61
CA SER A 47 12.27 -3.48 2.55
C SER A 47 10.96 -3.04 1.88
N ALA A 48 10.21 -3.95 1.27
CA ALA A 48 8.91 -3.65 0.65
C ALA A 48 7.77 -3.52 1.67
N LEU A 49 7.98 -3.99 2.91
CA LEU A 49 7.06 -3.82 4.03
C LEU A 49 7.42 -2.56 4.80
N GLN A 50 6.43 -1.70 5.01
CA GLN A 50 6.58 -0.48 5.79
C GLN A 50 5.35 -0.27 6.67
N THR A 51 5.57 0.23 7.88
CA THR A 51 4.49 0.64 8.79
C THR A 51 4.46 2.16 8.81
N VAL A 52 3.28 2.73 8.52
CA VAL A 52 3.05 4.17 8.45
C VAL A 52 1.77 4.53 9.19
N ASP A 53 1.64 5.79 9.59
CA ASP A 53 0.39 6.29 10.15
C ASP A 53 -0.68 6.47 9.06
N GLU A 54 -1.94 6.14 9.37
CA GLU A 54 -3.09 6.25 8.47
C GLU A 54 -3.25 7.66 7.88
N SER A 55 -2.90 8.71 8.63
CA SER A 55 -2.96 10.10 8.15
C SER A 55 -2.04 10.38 6.96
N ARG A 56 -1.02 9.53 6.74
CA ARG A 56 -0.10 9.63 5.59
C ARG A 56 -0.61 8.87 4.37
N LEU A 57 -1.70 8.14 4.50
CA LEU A 57 -2.27 7.31 3.45
C LEU A 57 -3.49 7.95 2.82
N GLU A 58 -3.73 7.57 1.57
CA GLU A 58 -4.94 7.82 0.81
C GLU A 58 -5.32 6.55 0.05
N ARG A 59 -6.61 6.34 -0.20
CA ARG A 59 -7.08 5.20 -0.99
C ARG A 59 -6.65 5.38 -2.44
N ALA A 60 -6.18 4.30 -3.05
CA ALA A 60 -5.88 4.27 -4.47
C ALA A 60 -7.16 3.95 -5.24
N ASP A 61 -8.11 4.89 -5.32
CA ASP A 61 -9.44 4.70 -5.93
C ASP A 61 -9.44 4.53 -7.47
N ASP A 62 -8.28 4.26 -8.10
CA ASP A 62 -8.12 4.35 -9.56
C ASP A 62 -7.26 3.22 -10.13
N VAL A 63 -7.71 1.97 -9.95
CA VAL A 63 -7.32 0.85 -10.82
C VAL A 63 -8.59 0.03 -11.10
N SER A 64 -9.46 0.55 -11.97
CA SER A 64 -10.47 -0.25 -12.68
C SER A 64 -9.84 -0.98 -13.85
#